data_AF-A0A2D8T8Y1-F1
#
_entry.id   AF-A0A2D8T8Y1-F1
#
_cell.length_a   1.000
_cell.length_b   1.000
_cell.length_c   1.000
_cell.angle_alpha   90.00
_cell.angle_beta   90.00
_cell.angle_gamma   90.00
#
_symmetry.space_group_name_H-M   'P 1'
#
loop_
_entity.id
_entity.type
_entity.pdbx_description
1 polymer ?
#
loop_
_entity_poly.entity_id
_entity_poly.type
_entity_poly.pdbx_seq_one_letter_code
_entity_poly.pdbx_strand_id
1 'polypeptide(L)'
;MQTIDLLMAGFASAFQITAFLTVVAGLLVGVIAGALPGISFVNAMAMALPFTYAMNVTHAMLFLGGIYVGGVFGGSISAIMINVPGTPASLPATWDGYAMTKKGQVKRALTIAVTASAVGGLVSALLLTFLSAPFATFAMKFSQPEFFAATVLGLVSVIAIAKDKPVITMISLLSGMAIGTVGVDPLYGQARFSFGIPEVESGIRFVVVMIGLFAIGEVVDLVATDRDLRPRKADGKVAGASFRDIWNVKGAIARGTALGCMIGVIPGAGATPGAVIAYGVEKQVNPRGKEFGTGIEAGLAAPEAAKNATTGAAMVPLLTLGIPGSAATAIMLAAMMLQGVNPGPLLFIMDPSMVYTIFAAMIIANVLMIGAGVGVAQMFSTLMRTPPAILAGFIVILSLIGAYGVRNNIFDVYVCLVFGVIGWAMKRVGFPSAPLVLGVILGPLAERYFLTSIANSRQDYTVFFTRPISATILSLALIFVLWSLWPSVRTRIGRQPAQAKPKER
;
A
#
# COMPACT_ATOMS: atom_id res chain seq x y z
N MET A 1 -9.86 -29.22 -4.48
CA MET A 1 -8.70 -30.11 -4.63
C MET A 1 -7.60 -29.37 -5.38
N GLN A 2 -7.83 -28.91 -6.61
CA GLN A 2 -6.84 -28.18 -7.42
C GLN A 2 -6.12 -26.99 -6.72
N THR A 3 -6.82 -26.11 -5.99
CA THR A 3 -6.21 -24.99 -5.25
C THR A 3 -5.24 -25.45 -4.16
N ILE A 4 -5.57 -26.54 -3.46
CA ILE A 4 -4.71 -27.07 -2.38
C ILE A 4 -3.47 -27.71 -2.99
N ASP A 5 -3.62 -28.44 -4.10
CA ASP A 5 -2.49 -29.07 -4.79
C ASP A 5 -1.52 -28.02 -5.34
N LEU A 6 -2.05 -26.95 -5.96
CA LEU A 6 -1.25 -25.82 -6.42
C LEU A 6 -0.57 -25.08 -5.27
N LEU A 7 -1.25 -24.94 -4.12
CA LEU A 7 -0.67 -24.32 -2.94
C LEU A 7 0.47 -25.18 -2.36
N MET A 8 0.30 -26.50 -2.31
CA MET A 8 1.34 -27.43 -1.86
C MET A 8 2.56 -27.37 -2.78
N ALA A 9 2.36 -27.31 -4.11
CA ALA A 9 3.44 -27.06 -5.06
C ALA A 9 4.11 -25.69 -4.82
N GLY A 10 3.32 -24.64 -4.59
CA GLY A 10 3.82 -23.31 -4.23
C GLY A 10 4.66 -23.30 -2.96
N PHE A 11 4.27 -24.05 -1.92
CA PHE A 11 5.09 -24.24 -0.72
C PHE A 11 6.39 -24.97 -1.03
N ALA A 12 6.35 -26.05 -1.83
CA ALA A 12 7.55 -26.75 -2.24
C ALA A 12 8.54 -25.83 -2.96
N SER A 13 8.05 -24.96 -3.86
CA SER A 13 8.85 -23.95 -4.53
C SER A 13 9.36 -22.87 -3.56
N ALA A 14 8.52 -22.39 -2.64
CA ALA A 14 8.90 -21.34 -1.69
C ALA A 14 9.90 -21.81 -0.61
N PHE A 15 9.92 -23.11 -0.28
CA PHE A 15 10.89 -23.72 0.62
C PHE A 15 12.22 -24.10 -0.05
N GLN A 16 12.34 -23.97 -1.38
CA GLN A 16 13.64 -24.06 -2.03
C GLN A 16 14.58 -23.02 -1.42
N ILE A 17 15.85 -23.39 -1.21
CA ILE A 17 16.79 -22.60 -0.42
C ILE A 17 16.91 -21.14 -0.92
N THR A 18 16.96 -20.94 -2.23
CA THR A 18 17.08 -19.61 -2.84
C THR A 18 15.81 -18.79 -2.63
N ALA A 19 14.64 -19.39 -2.86
CA ALA A 19 13.34 -18.76 -2.69
C ALA A 19 13.09 -18.39 -1.22
N PHE A 20 13.35 -19.32 -0.31
CA PHE A 20 13.19 -19.13 1.13
C PHE A 20 14.10 -18.02 1.65
N LEU A 21 15.39 -18.03 1.28
CA LEU A 21 16.33 -16.97 1.65
C LEU A 21 15.92 -15.62 1.06
N THR A 22 15.33 -15.60 -0.13
CA THR A 22 14.81 -14.37 -0.75
C THR A 22 13.64 -13.80 0.04
N VAL A 23 12.71 -14.64 0.51
CA VAL A 23 11.60 -14.22 1.38
C VAL A 23 12.13 -13.69 2.71
N VAL A 24 13.09 -14.39 3.33
CA VAL A 24 13.72 -13.97 4.60
C VAL A 24 14.44 -12.63 4.43
N ALA A 25 15.23 -12.47 3.37
CA ALA A 25 15.95 -11.24 3.08
C ALA A 25 14.96 -10.08 2.88
N GLY A 26 13.93 -10.28 2.05
CA GLY A 26 12.89 -9.28 1.84
C GLY A 26 12.18 -8.90 3.13
N LEU A 27 11.80 -9.90 3.93
CA LEU A 27 11.16 -9.70 5.23
C LEU A 27 12.05 -8.85 6.17
N LEU A 28 13.32 -9.18 6.30
CA LEU A 28 14.25 -8.42 7.14
C LEU A 28 14.42 -6.98 6.65
N VAL A 29 14.63 -6.79 5.34
CA VAL A 29 14.69 -5.45 4.74
C VAL A 29 13.40 -4.67 5.03
N GLY A 30 12.25 -5.31 4.88
CA GLY A 30 10.95 -4.72 5.20
C GLY A 30 10.84 -4.28 6.65
N VAL A 31 11.04 -5.19 7.61
CA VAL A 31 10.90 -4.89 9.04
C VAL A 31 11.90 -3.80 9.46
N ILE A 32 13.15 -3.87 9.00
CA ILE A 32 14.17 -2.86 9.30
C ILE A 32 13.78 -1.50 8.73
N ALA A 33 13.45 -1.43 7.44
CA ALA A 33 13.12 -0.18 6.79
C ALA A 33 11.85 0.44 7.39
N GLY A 34 10.83 -0.37 7.66
CA GLY A 34 9.61 0.11 8.32
C GLY A 34 9.87 0.61 9.74
N ALA A 35 10.80 0.00 10.48
CA ALA A 35 11.15 0.43 11.82
C ALA A 35 11.86 1.80 11.82
N LEU A 36 12.66 2.12 10.81
CA LEU A 36 13.41 3.36 10.75
C LEU A 36 12.47 4.58 10.57
N PRO A 37 12.42 5.52 11.53
CA PRO A 37 11.61 6.73 11.39
C PRO A 37 12.08 7.57 10.21
N GLY A 38 11.14 8.06 9.41
CA GLY A 38 11.44 8.86 8.22
C GLY A 38 11.76 8.02 6.97
N ILE A 39 11.78 6.69 7.07
CA ILE A 39 11.87 5.80 5.91
C ILE A 39 10.65 4.90 5.88
N SER A 40 9.81 5.11 4.88
CA SER A 40 8.66 4.25 4.65
C SER A 40 9.11 2.93 4.01
N PHE A 41 8.44 1.81 4.34
CA PHE A 41 8.68 0.56 3.64
C PHE A 41 8.37 0.64 2.14
N VAL A 42 7.47 1.55 1.72
CA VAL A 42 7.19 1.82 0.30
C VAL A 42 8.46 2.32 -0.39
N ASN A 43 9.29 3.10 0.31
CA ASN A 43 10.56 3.59 -0.21
C ASN A 43 11.56 2.45 -0.29
N ALA A 44 11.60 1.57 0.72
CA ALA A 44 12.42 0.36 0.67
C ALA A 44 12.03 -0.56 -0.50
N MET A 45 10.74 -0.71 -0.80
CA MET A 45 10.28 -1.44 -1.98
C MET A 45 10.72 -0.75 -3.28
N ALA A 46 10.65 0.58 -3.35
CA ALA A 46 11.12 1.32 -4.52
C ALA A 46 12.64 1.17 -4.73
N MET A 47 13.42 1.20 -3.64
CA MET A 47 14.86 0.95 -3.64
C MET A 47 15.24 -0.51 -3.94
N ALA A 48 14.35 -1.44 -3.63
CA ALA A 48 14.52 -2.86 -3.92
C ALA A 48 14.32 -3.16 -5.40
N LEU A 49 13.57 -2.32 -6.12
CA LEU A 49 13.20 -2.54 -7.50
C LEU A 49 14.38 -2.74 -8.47
N PRO A 50 15.51 -2.01 -8.39
CA PRO A 50 16.68 -2.26 -9.23
C PRO A 50 17.29 -3.64 -9.00
N PHE A 51 17.26 -4.16 -7.77
CA PHE A 51 17.75 -5.50 -7.46
C PHE A 51 16.88 -6.59 -8.07
N THR A 52 15.60 -6.30 -8.33
CA THR A 52 14.73 -7.28 -8.97
C THR A 52 15.10 -7.52 -10.44
N TYR A 53 15.89 -6.65 -11.08
CA TYR A 53 16.34 -6.83 -12.46
C TYR A 53 17.24 -8.05 -12.64
N ALA A 54 17.99 -8.40 -11.59
CA ALA A 54 18.84 -9.59 -11.57
C ALA A 54 18.07 -10.86 -11.13
N MET A 55 16.79 -10.73 -10.79
CA MET A 55 15.95 -11.82 -10.30
C MET A 55 14.94 -12.23 -11.37
N ASN A 56 14.53 -13.50 -11.38
CA ASN A 56 13.31 -13.89 -12.09
C ASN A 56 12.06 -13.33 -11.39
N VAL A 57 10.93 -13.29 -12.10
CA VAL A 57 9.69 -12.66 -11.64
C VAL A 57 9.22 -13.24 -10.31
N THR A 58 9.30 -14.56 -10.16
CA THR A 58 8.94 -15.24 -8.91
C THR A 58 9.80 -14.76 -7.75
N HIS A 59 11.13 -14.74 -7.89
CA HIS A 59 12.04 -14.29 -6.82
C HIS A 59 11.88 -12.79 -6.53
N ALA A 60 11.69 -11.96 -7.56
CA ALA A 60 11.39 -10.54 -7.40
C ALA A 60 10.12 -10.32 -6.56
N MET A 61 9.06 -11.07 -6.83
CA MET A 61 7.79 -10.99 -6.10
C MET A 61 7.88 -11.56 -4.69
N LEU A 62 8.69 -12.61 -4.48
CA LEU A 62 9.00 -13.15 -3.16
C LEU A 62 9.75 -12.13 -2.29
N PHE A 63 10.75 -11.47 -2.88
CA PHE A 63 11.53 -10.42 -2.21
C PHE A 63 10.65 -9.23 -1.84
N LEU A 64 9.93 -8.66 -2.81
CA LEU A 64 9.04 -7.52 -2.61
C LEU A 64 7.86 -7.88 -1.69
N GLY A 65 7.34 -9.09 -1.77
CA GLY A 65 6.30 -9.61 -0.86
C GLY A 65 6.79 -9.70 0.58
N GLY A 66 8.02 -10.16 0.80
CA GLY A 66 8.68 -10.12 2.10
C GLY A 66 8.81 -8.69 2.63
N ILE A 67 9.30 -7.75 1.81
CA ILE A 67 9.42 -6.34 2.19
C ILE A 67 8.04 -5.76 2.54
N TYR A 68 7.02 -6.09 1.76
CA TYR A 68 5.67 -5.59 1.99
C TYR A 68 5.09 -6.08 3.32
N VAL A 69 5.13 -7.39 3.58
CA VAL A 69 4.63 -7.98 4.83
C VAL A 69 5.41 -7.46 6.04
N GLY A 70 6.74 -7.49 5.96
CA GLY A 70 7.62 -7.06 7.04
C GLY A 70 7.54 -5.57 7.33
N GLY A 71 7.50 -4.74 6.28
CA GLY A 71 7.53 -3.30 6.40
C GLY A 71 6.25 -2.68 6.93
N VAL A 72 5.10 -3.27 6.62
CA VAL A 72 3.82 -2.84 7.18
C VAL A 72 3.78 -3.05 8.70
N PHE A 73 4.36 -4.15 9.21
CA PHE A 73 4.56 -4.34 10.65
C PHE A 73 5.69 -3.46 11.21
N GLY A 74 6.82 -3.36 10.52
CA GLY A 74 8.02 -2.65 10.98
C GLY A 74 7.73 -1.23 11.47
N GLY A 75 6.83 -0.51 10.81
CA GLY A 75 6.38 0.83 11.23
C GLY A 75 5.82 0.93 12.65
N SER A 76 5.35 -0.17 13.22
CA SER A 76 4.84 -0.23 14.59
C SER A 76 5.94 -0.26 15.63
N ILE A 77 7.13 -0.74 15.28
CA ILE A 77 8.28 -0.81 16.19
C ILE A 77 8.63 0.60 16.67
N SER A 78 8.79 1.55 15.73
CA SER A 78 9.03 2.97 16.04
C SER A 78 7.81 3.67 16.64
N ALA A 79 6.60 3.37 16.15
CA ALA A 79 5.37 3.92 16.73
C ALA A 79 5.20 3.60 18.23
N ILE A 80 5.45 2.34 18.60
CA ILE A 80 5.28 1.83 19.97
C ILE A 80 6.41 2.32 20.88
N MET A 81 7.66 2.31 20.42
CA MET A 81 8.80 2.62 21.29
C MET A 81 9.06 4.11 21.49
N ILE A 82 8.87 4.92 20.45
CA ILE A 82 9.29 6.34 20.46
C ILE A 82 8.22 7.32 20.00
N ASN A 83 6.98 6.87 19.78
CA ASN A 83 5.85 7.71 19.37
C ASN A 83 6.03 8.41 18.01
N VAL A 84 6.87 7.86 17.15
CA VAL A 84 7.09 8.35 15.79
C VAL A 84 6.73 7.20 14.84
N PRO A 85 5.56 7.23 14.18
CA PRO A 85 5.17 6.13 13.33
C PRO A 85 6.03 6.08 12.07
N GLY A 86 6.57 4.91 11.73
CA GLY A 86 7.35 4.72 10.50
C GLY A 86 6.52 4.86 9.22
N THR A 87 5.20 4.62 9.30
CA THR A 87 4.25 4.88 8.21
C THR A 87 2.93 5.45 8.74
N PRO A 88 2.14 6.14 7.90
CA PRO A 88 0.81 6.61 8.31
C PRO A 88 -0.11 5.50 8.84
N ALA A 89 0.05 4.26 8.35
CA ALA A 89 -0.77 3.13 8.78
C ALA A 89 -0.45 2.66 10.21
N SER A 90 0.74 2.98 10.73
CA SER A 90 1.13 2.70 12.12
C SER A 90 0.74 3.82 13.10
N LEU A 91 0.06 4.88 12.64
CA LEU A 91 -0.41 5.95 13.53
C LEU A 91 -1.25 5.42 14.70
N PRO A 92 -2.22 4.49 14.53
CA PRO A 92 -3.00 3.99 15.67
C PRO A 92 -2.16 3.28 16.74
N ALA A 93 -1.02 2.68 16.37
CA ALA A 93 -0.11 2.05 17.32
C ALA A 93 0.55 3.07 18.26
N THR A 94 0.62 4.35 17.88
CA THR A 94 1.10 5.43 18.75
C THR A 94 0.11 5.75 19.88
N TRP A 95 -1.19 5.51 19.69
CA TRP A 95 -2.22 5.90 20.65
C TRP A 95 -2.18 5.01 21.89
N ASP A 96 -2.29 3.69 21.72
CA ASP A 96 -2.28 2.74 22.82
C ASP A 96 -0.91 2.06 23.01
N GLY A 97 -0.19 1.76 21.93
CA GLY A 97 1.12 1.10 22.03
C GLY A 97 2.18 1.95 22.74
N TYR A 98 2.29 3.24 22.40
CA TYR A 98 3.21 4.14 23.11
C TYR A 98 2.77 4.41 24.56
N ALA A 99 1.46 4.45 24.83
CA ALA A 99 0.95 4.55 26.21
C ALA A 99 1.34 3.32 27.05
N MET A 100 1.32 2.11 26.47
CA MET A 100 1.87 0.90 27.12
C MET A 100 3.38 1.00 27.36
N THR A 101 4.13 1.56 26.41
CA THR A 101 5.57 1.84 26.57
C THR A 101 5.84 2.78 27.75
N LYS A 102 5.07 3.85 27.91
CA LYS A 102 5.19 4.77 29.07
C LYS A 102 4.95 4.08 30.42
N LYS A 103 4.18 2.98 30.44
CA LYS A 103 3.93 2.13 31.62
C LYS A 103 5.01 1.04 31.82
N GLY A 104 6.10 1.06 31.06
CA GLY A 104 7.15 0.04 31.11
C GLY A 104 6.78 -1.28 30.42
N GLN A 105 5.67 -1.33 29.67
CA GLN A 105 5.15 -2.55 29.05
C GLN A 105 5.56 -2.70 27.57
N VAL A 106 6.73 -2.19 27.18
CA VAL A 106 7.20 -2.16 25.77
C VAL A 106 7.18 -3.53 25.12
N LYS A 107 7.76 -4.55 25.79
CA LYS A 107 7.81 -5.91 25.25
C LYS A 107 6.42 -6.51 25.08
N ARG A 108 5.51 -6.25 26.03
CA ARG A 108 4.11 -6.69 25.96
C ARG A 108 3.39 -6.06 24.77
N ALA A 109 3.55 -4.75 24.57
CA ALA A 109 2.99 -4.03 23.42
C ALA A 109 3.52 -4.58 22.08
N LEU A 110 4.83 -4.77 21.96
CA LEU A 110 5.45 -5.32 20.76
C LEU A 110 4.99 -6.76 20.46
N THR A 111 4.88 -7.62 21.48
CA THR A 111 4.34 -8.98 21.32
C THR A 111 2.89 -8.95 20.82
N ILE A 112 2.03 -8.11 21.41
CA ILE A 112 0.64 -7.97 20.96
C ILE A 112 0.59 -7.49 19.50
N ALA A 113 1.37 -6.46 19.17
CA ALA A 113 1.40 -5.89 17.82
C ALA A 113 1.89 -6.88 16.76
N VAL A 114 2.99 -7.60 17.03
CA VAL A 114 3.54 -8.56 16.06
C VAL A 114 2.63 -9.77 15.90
N THR A 115 2.04 -10.27 16.99
CA THR A 115 1.10 -11.40 16.90
C THR A 115 -0.19 -11.00 16.19
N ALA A 116 -0.77 -9.83 16.52
CA ALA A 116 -1.96 -9.33 15.83
C ALA A 116 -1.70 -9.11 14.34
N SER A 117 -0.56 -8.50 13.99
CA SER A 117 -0.13 -8.31 12.60
C SER A 117 0.07 -9.63 11.87
N ALA A 118 0.73 -10.61 12.50
CA ALA A 118 0.98 -11.92 11.90
C ALA A 118 -0.32 -12.69 11.67
N VAL A 119 -1.23 -12.72 12.65
CA VAL A 119 -2.53 -13.38 12.50
C VAL A 119 -3.36 -12.70 11.41
N GLY A 120 -3.45 -11.37 11.41
CA GLY A 120 -4.19 -10.63 10.38
C GLY A 120 -3.63 -10.86 8.98
N GLY A 121 -2.30 -10.80 8.85
CA GLY A 121 -1.61 -11.06 7.58
C GLY A 121 -1.71 -12.51 7.11
N LEU A 122 -1.63 -13.51 8.01
CA LEU A 122 -1.83 -14.92 7.68
C LEU A 122 -3.25 -15.19 7.17
N VAL A 123 -4.27 -14.70 7.89
CA VAL A 123 -5.67 -14.86 7.47
C VAL A 123 -5.91 -14.18 6.13
N SER A 124 -5.30 -13.02 5.90
CA SER A 124 -5.38 -12.32 4.62
C SER A 124 -4.64 -13.02 3.48
N ALA A 125 -3.49 -13.64 3.74
CA ALA A 125 -2.77 -14.44 2.76
C ALA A 125 -3.53 -15.73 2.40
N LEU A 126 -4.22 -16.34 3.37
CA LEU A 126 -5.14 -17.44 3.12
C LEU A 126 -6.36 -16.96 2.31
N LEU A 127 -6.94 -15.81 2.66
CA LEU A 127 -8.02 -15.21 1.89
C LEU A 127 -7.57 -14.92 0.45
N LEU A 128 -6.39 -14.34 0.26
CA LEU A 128 -5.76 -14.16 -1.05
C LEU A 128 -5.68 -15.48 -1.82
N THR A 129 -5.22 -16.55 -1.17
CA THR A 129 -5.06 -17.87 -1.79
C THR A 129 -6.39 -18.45 -2.27
N PHE A 130 -7.42 -18.40 -1.43
CA PHE A 130 -8.71 -19.03 -1.73
C PHE A 130 -9.66 -18.13 -2.53
N LEU A 131 -9.56 -16.81 -2.39
CA LEU A 131 -10.44 -15.86 -3.08
C LEU A 131 -9.91 -15.48 -4.47
N SER A 132 -8.60 -15.51 -4.70
CA SER A 132 -8.05 -15.06 -5.98
C SER A 132 -8.48 -15.93 -7.16
N ALA A 133 -8.52 -17.25 -7.03
CA ALA A 133 -8.92 -18.12 -8.14
C ALA A 133 -10.41 -17.94 -8.53
N PRO A 134 -11.39 -17.97 -7.59
CA PRO A 134 -12.78 -17.62 -7.91
C PRO A 134 -12.92 -16.22 -8.51
N PHE A 135 -12.19 -15.24 -7.98
CA PHE A 135 -12.23 -13.88 -8.47
C PHE A 135 -11.61 -13.74 -9.86
N ALA A 136 -10.52 -14.45 -10.15
CA ALA A 136 -9.94 -14.53 -11.50
C ALA A 136 -10.92 -15.15 -12.49
N THR A 137 -11.60 -16.25 -12.13
CA THR A 137 -12.65 -16.87 -12.97
C THR A 137 -13.83 -15.93 -13.22
N PHE A 138 -14.22 -15.14 -12.21
CA PHE A 138 -15.22 -14.10 -12.40
C PHE A 138 -14.73 -12.99 -13.34
N ALA A 139 -13.49 -12.55 -13.15
CA ALA A 139 -12.84 -11.53 -13.97
C ALA A 139 -12.58 -11.99 -15.42
N MET A 140 -12.49 -13.30 -15.70
CA MET A 140 -12.47 -13.83 -17.07
C MET A 140 -13.74 -13.50 -17.87
N LYS A 141 -14.84 -13.14 -17.21
CA LYS A 141 -16.08 -12.68 -17.86
C LYS A 141 -16.01 -11.20 -18.27
N PHE A 142 -14.99 -10.48 -17.81
CA PHE A 142 -14.86 -9.05 -18.06
C PHE A 142 -14.43 -8.81 -19.50
N SER A 143 -15.02 -7.78 -20.12
CA SER A 143 -14.53 -7.18 -21.33
C SER A 143 -14.05 -5.76 -21.04
N GLN A 144 -13.73 -5.01 -22.09
CA GLN A 144 -13.21 -3.64 -21.97
C GLN A 144 -14.12 -2.73 -21.10
N PRO A 145 -15.47 -2.78 -21.20
CA PRO A 145 -16.33 -1.95 -20.35
C PRO A 145 -16.24 -2.29 -18.86
N GLU A 146 -16.16 -3.57 -18.51
CA GLU A 146 -16.00 -3.99 -17.10
C GLU A 146 -14.64 -3.61 -16.52
N PHE A 147 -13.55 -3.73 -17.29
CA PHE A 147 -12.23 -3.27 -16.87
C PHE A 147 -12.18 -1.75 -16.71
N PHE A 148 -12.85 -1.00 -17.59
CA PHE A 148 -13.04 0.43 -17.41
C PHE A 148 -13.77 0.73 -16.10
N ALA A 149 -14.92 0.11 -15.86
CA ALA A 149 -15.70 0.31 -14.65
C ALA A 149 -14.91 -0.02 -13.37
N ALA A 150 -14.15 -1.11 -13.37
CA ALA A 150 -13.30 -1.50 -12.24
C ALA A 150 -12.15 -0.50 -11.99
N THR A 151 -11.56 0.02 -13.07
CA THR A 151 -10.53 1.06 -12.98
C THR A 151 -11.09 2.37 -12.44
N VAL A 152 -12.28 2.78 -12.90
CA VAL A 152 -13.02 3.95 -12.40
C VAL A 152 -13.34 3.78 -10.92
N LEU A 153 -13.83 2.61 -10.50
CA LEU A 153 -14.06 2.31 -9.09
C LEU A 153 -12.78 2.53 -8.28
N GLY A 154 -11.63 2.04 -8.74
CA GLY A 154 -10.35 2.24 -8.06
C GLY A 154 -9.93 3.71 -7.95
N LEU A 155 -10.02 4.47 -9.05
CA LEU A 155 -9.73 5.92 -9.07
C LEU A 155 -10.64 6.68 -8.09
N VAL A 156 -11.93 6.37 -8.11
CA VAL A 156 -12.95 6.96 -7.24
C VAL A 156 -12.71 6.60 -5.77
N SER A 157 -12.37 5.34 -5.47
CA SER A 157 -12.15 4.88 -4.11
C SER A 157 -11.01 5.62 -3.41
N VAL A 158 -9.93 5.96 -4.13
CA VAL A 158 -8.83 6.78 -3.61
C VAL A 158 -9.33 8.14 -3.10
N ILE A 159 -10.20 8.79 -3.86
CA ILE A 159 -10.76 10.11 -3.50
C ILE A 159 -11.73 9.96 -2.33
N ALA A 160 -12.62 8.97 -2.39
CA ALA A 160 -13.67 8.76 -1.39
C ALA A 160 -13.11 8.42 0.00
N ILE A 161 -11.94 7.81 0.07
CA ILE A 161 -11.27 7.45 1.34
C ILE A 161 -10.54 8.64 1.97
N ALA A 162 -10.12 9.63 1.17
CA ALA A 162 -9.40 10.81 1.64
C ALA A 162 -10.34 11.85 2.30
N LYS A 163 -10.75 11.58 3.54
CA LYS A 163 -11.75 12.40 4.27
C LYS A 163 -11.32 13.85 4.54
N ASP A 164 -10.04 14.11 4.80
CA ASP A 164 -9.61 15.44 5.25
C ASP A 164 -9.45 16.45 4.10
N LYS A 165 -8.94 15.99 2.95
CA LYS A 165 -8.60 16.86 1.80
C LYS A 165 -8.96 16.22 0.46
N PRO A 166 -10.25 15.87 0.21
CA PRO A 166 -10.66 15.12 -0.98
C PRO A 166 -10.35 15.86 -2.29
N VAL A 167 -10.46 17.18 -2.31
CA VAL A 167 -10.13 18.01 -3.49
C VAL A 167 -8.64 17.93 -3.83
N ILE A 168 -7.76 17.97 -2.82
CA ILE A 168 -6.31 17.89 -3.04
C ILE A 168 -5.94 16.48 -3.54
N THR A 169 -6.54 15.44 -2.97
CA THR A 169 -6.41 14.07 -3.46
C THR A 169 -6.88 13.92 -4.90
N MET A 170 -8.00 14.54 -5.26
CA MET A 170 -8.52 14.54 -6.63
C MET A 170 -7.57 15.23 -7.61
N ILE A 171 -7.07 16.44 -7.27
CA ILE A 171 -6.09 17.14 -8.10
C ILE A 171 -4.84 16.28 -8.25
N SER A 172 -4.37 15.65 -7.17
CA SER A 172 -3.23 14.75 -7.21
C SER A 172 -3.43 13.59 -8.17
N LEU A 173 -4.60 12.94 -8.09
CA LEU A 173 -4.94 11.81 -8.94
C LEU A 173 -5.01 12.24 -10.41
N LEU A 174 -5.70 13.34 -10.71
CA LEU A 174 -5.87 13.87 -12.07
C LEU A 174 -4.53 14.34 -12.67
N SER A 175 -3.67 14.99 -11.89
CA SER A 175 -2.31 15.31 -12.31
C SER A 175 -1.54 14.05 -12.66
N GLY A 176 -1.67 12.99 -11.85
CA GLY A 176 -1.10 11.69 -12.15
C GLY A 176 -1.62 11.10 -13.47
N MET A 177 -2.93 11.14 -13.69
CA MET A 177 -3.53 10.68 -14.95
C MET A 177 -2.99 11.45 -16.15
N ALA A 178 -2.87 12.78 -16.04
CA ALA A 178 -2.31 13.61 -17.10
C ALA A 178 -0.83 13.28 -17.38
N ILE A 179 -0.03 13.01 -16.34
CA ILE A 179 1.37 12.57 -16.49
C ILE A 179 1.44 11.20 -17.15
N GLY A 180 0.55 10.28 -16.80
CA GLY A 180 0.52 8.92 -17.35
C GLY A 180 0.14 8.88 -18.84
N THR A 181 -0.62 9.85 -19.33
CA THR A 181 -1.03 9.93 -20.75
C THR A 181 -0.04 10.67 -21.64
N VAL A 182 1.06 11.18 -21.09
CA VAL A 182 2.17 11.77 -21.86
C VAL A 182 2.82 10.72 -22.76
N GLY A 183 2.98 11.06 -24.04
CA GLY A 183 3.60 10.20 -25.05
C GLY A 183 2.66 9.93 -26.22
N VAL A 184 2.95 8.89 -26.99
CA VAL A 184 2.14 8.50 -28.15
C VAL A 184 0.85 7.81 -27.73
N ASP A 185 -0.28 8.26 -28.27
CA ASP A 185 -1.58 7.59 -28.15
C ASP A 185 -1.53 6.20 -28.78
N PRO A 186 -1.83 5.11 -28.04
CA PRO A 186 -1.72 3.76 -28.57
C PRO A 186 -2.82 3.41 -29.59
N LEU A 187 -3.91 4.17 -29.66
CA LEU A 187 -5.03 3.95 -30.56
C LEU A 187 -4.92 4.78 -31.84
N TYR A 188 -4.51 6.05 -31.72
CA TYR A 188 -4.45 7.00 -32.83
C TYR A 188 -3.02 7.29 -33.32
N GLY A 189 -1.99 6.86 -32.60
CA GLY A 189 -0.58 7.10 -32.96
C GLY A 189 -0.13 8.56 -32.86
N GLN A 190 -0.93 9.42 -32.22
CA GLN A 190 -0.66 10.85 -32.10
C GLN A 190 0.16 11.16 -30.86
N ALA A 191 1.15 12.05 -30.97
CA ALA A 191 1.92 12.51 -29.81
C ALA A 191 1.07 13.44 -28.93
N ARG A 192 1.06 13.18 -27.62
CA ARG A 192 0.30 13.93 -26.61
C ARG A 192 1.23 14.45 -25.53
N PHE A 193 1.14 15.75 -25.25
CA PHE A 193 1.98 16.44 -24.26
C PHE A 193 3.49 16.25 -24.49
N SER A 194 3.94 16.03 -25.73
CA SER A 194 5.35 15.88 -26.07
C SER A 194 6.10 17.21 -26.15
N PHE A 195 5.38 18.32 -26.36
CA PHE A 195 5.95 19.66 -26.54
C PHE A 195 7.08 19.73 -27.58
N GLY A 196 7.06 18.83 -28.57
CA GLY A 196 8.09 18.74 -29.61
C GLY A 196 9.42 18.13 -29.15
N ILE A 197 9.50 17.55 -27.94
CA ILE A 197 10.69 16.89 -27.41
C ILE A 197 10.60 15.38 -27.71
N PRO A 198 11.50 14.82 -28.55
CA PRO A 198 11.43 13.40 -28.94
C PRO A 198 11.49 12.42 -27.75
N GLU A 199 12.28 12.73 -26.73
CA GLU A 199 12.40 11.88 -25.54
C GLU A 199 11.08 11.78 -24.76
N VAL A 200 10.26 12.84 -24.78
CA VAL A 200 8.94 12.88 -24.11
C VAL A 200 7.89 12.08 -24.90
N GLU A 201 8.04 11.94 -26.22
CA GLU A 201 7.16 11.09 -27.05
C GLU A 201 7.23 9.62 -26.64
N SER A 202 8.39 9.19 -26.13
CA SER A 202 8.56 7.86 -25.54
C SER A 202 7.74 7.64 -24.25
N GLY A 203 7.11 8.71 -23.73
CA GLY A 203 6.27 8.73 -22.56
C GLY A 203 7.03 8.71 -21.24
N ILE A 204 6.31 9.04 -20.17
CA ILE A 204 6.82 9.04 -18.80
C ILE A 204 6.54 7.69 -18.16
N ARG A 205 7.58 6.91 -17.87
CA ARG A 205 7.41 5.59 -17.24
C ARG A 205 6.96 5.75 -15.79
N PHE A 206 5.81 5.18 -15.45
CA PHE A 206 5.26 5.26 -14.10
C PHE A 206 6.23 4.76 -13.03
N VAL A 207 7.05 3.75 -13.35
CA VAL A 207 8.10 3.21 -12.46
C VAL A 207 9.10 4.29 -12.05
N VAL A 208 9.51 5.13 -13.01
CA VAL A 208 10.46 6.22 -12.80
C VAL A 208 9.84 7.30 -11.91
N VAL A 209 8.57 7.64 -12.17
CA VAL A 209 7.79 8.56 -11.33
C VAL A 209 7.71 8.06 -9.89
N MET A 210 7.48 6.76 -9.70
CA MET A 210 7.40 6.14 -8.38
C MET A 210 8.74 6.18 -7.63
N ILE A 211 9.85 5.86 -8.30
CA ILE A 211 11.19 5.94 -7.70
C ILE A 211 11.48 7.40 -7.29
N GLY A 212 11.20 8.37 -8.17
CA GLY A 212 11.36 9.79 -7.85
C GLY A 212 10.54 10.21 -6.64
N LEU A 213 9.22 10.00 -6.67
CA LEU A 213 8.31 10.47 -5.62
C LEU A 213 8.53 9.79 -4.26
N PHE A 214 8.75 8.47 -4.24
CA PHE A 214 8.84 7.71 -3.00
C PHE A 214 10.27 7.56 -2.49
N ALA A 215 11.25 7.31 -3.36
CA ALA A 215 12.64 7.14 -2.90
C ALA A 215 13.36 8.49 -2.78
N ILE A 216 13.56 9.21 -3.89
CA ILE A 216 14.31 10.47 -3.89
C ILE A 216 13.60 11.54 -3.04
N GLY A 217 12.29 11.73 -3.22
CA GLY A 217 11.53 12.74 -2.48
C GLY A 217 11.52 12.53 -0.96
N GLU A 218 11.60 11.28 -0.47
CA GLU A 218 11.78 11.03 0.96
C GLU A 218 13.19 11.33 1.44
N VAL A 219 14.20 10.94 0.68
CA VAL A 219 15.59 11.19 1.06
C VAL A 219 15.85 12.68 1.22
N VAL A 220 15.37 13.48 0.27
CA VAL A 220 15.52 14.94 0.33
C VAL A 220 14.82 15.48 1.58
N ASP A 221 13.63 14.97 1.93
CA ASP A 221 12.92 15.42 3.14
C ASP A 221 13.62 15.00 4.44
N LEU A 222 14.17 13.79 4.45
CA LEU A 222 14.93 13.22 5.57
C LEU A 222 16.19 14.04 5.85
N VAL A 223 16.93 14.43 4.80
CA VAL A 223 18.15 15.24 4.94
C VAL A 223 17.80 16.70 5.27
N ALA A 224 16.71 17.23 4.71
CA ALA A 224 16.26 18.60 4.97
C ALA A 224 15.64 18.80 6.36
N THR A 225 15.22 17.73 7.02
CA THR A 225 14.61 17.78 8.35
C THR A 225 15.52 17.05 9.33
N ASP A 226 16.44 17.78 9.96
CA ASP A 226 17.35 17.24 11.00
C ASP A 226 16.55 16.79 12.24
N ARG A 227 15.92 15.62 12.16
CA ARG A 227 15.12 15.05 13.25
C ARG A 227 16.07 14.31 14.18
N ASP A 228 16.10 14.69 15.46
CA ASP A 228 16.74 13.86 16.48
C ASP A 228 15.88 12.60 16.71
N LEU A 229 16.34 11.47 16.17
CA LEU A 229 15.65 10.19 16.22
C LEU A 229 16.16 9.29 17.36
N ARG A 230 16.98 9.82 18.28
CA ARG A 230 17.59 9.00 19.33
C ARG A 230 16.52 8.45 20.29
N PRO A 231 16.42 7.12 20.46
CA PRO A 231 15.50 6.53 21.41
C PRO A 231 15.90 6.89 22.84
N ARG A 232 14.93 7.26 23.67
CA ARG A 232 15.12 7.34 25.13
C ARG A 232 15.36 5.90 25.63
N LYS A 233 16.45 5.66 26.36
CA LYS A 233 16.83 4.32 26.87
C LYS A 233 15.61 3.61 27.47
N ALA A 234 15.20 2.50 26.85
CA ALA A 234 14.15 1.63 27.37
C ALA A 234 14.79 0.54 28.24
N ASP A 235 15.12 0.89 29.49
CA ASP A 235 15.48 -0.10 30.50
C ASP A 235 14.18 -0.66 31.11
N GLY A 236 13.78 -1.85 30.67
CA GLY A 236 12.59 -2.54 31.16
C GLY A 236 12.78 -4.04 31.22
N LYS A 237 13.04 -4.58 32.42
CA LYS A 237 13.08 -6.01 32.75
C LYS A 237 11.68 -6.66 32.83
N VAL A 238 10.72 -6.23 32.00
CA VAL A 238 9.36 -6.79 32.01
C VAL A 238 9.29 -7.98 31.04
N ALA A 239 8.53 -9.01 31.38
CA ALA A 239 8.29 -10.18 30.51
C ALA A 239 7.46 -9.79 29.27
N GLY A 240 7.56 -10.59 28.19
CA GLY A 240 6.69 -10.47 27.02
C GLY A 240 5.22 -10.74 27.36
N ALA A 241 4.30 -10.46 26.42
CA ALA A 241 2.87 -10.73 26.64
C ALA A 241 2.64 -12.23 26.90
N SER A 242 1.77 -12.54 27.85
CA SER A 242 1.37 -13.93 28.11
C SER A 242 0.46 -14.44 26.99
N PHE A 243 0.42 -15.76 26.75
CA PHE A 243 -0.58 -16.39 25.88
C PHE A 243 -2.02 -15.96 26.24
N ARG A 244 -2.27 -15.70 27.53
CA ARG A 244 -3.55 -15.19 28.03
C ARG A 244 -3.87 -13.78 27.53
N ASP A 245 -2.87 -12.91 27.38
CA ASP A 245 -3.07 -11.55 26.86
C ASP A 245 -3.54 -11.59 25.41
N ILE A 246 -2.91 -12.44 24.60
CA ILE A 246 -3.26 -12.64 23.18
C ILE A 246 -4.67 -13.23 23.06
N TRP A 247 -5.00 -14.22 23.90
CA TRP A 247 -6.32 -14.83 23.92
C TRP A 247 -7.44 -13.84 24.29
N ASN A 248 -7.15 -12.90 25.19
CA ASN A 248 -8.11 -11.88 25.60
C ASN A 248 -8.44 -10.88 24.47
N VAL A 249 -7.51 -10.65 23.54
CA VAL A 249 -7.71 -9.72 22.40
C VAL A 249 -8.11 -10.42 21.10
N LYS A 250 -8.36 -11.74 21.11
CA LYS A 250 -8.74 -12.49 19.90
C LYS A 250 -9.93 -11.89 19.15
N GLY A 251 -10.92 -11.34 19.86
CA GLY A 251 -12.07 -10.67 19.26
C GLY A 251 -11.69 -9.39 18.51
N ALA A 252 -10.76 -8.61 19.08
CA ALA A 252 -10.23 -7.40 18.46
C ALA A 252 -9.40 -7.75 17.21
N ILE A 253 -8.57 -8.81 17.28
CA ILE A 253 -7.81 -9.32 16.14
C ILE A 253 -8.74 -9.80 15.03
N ALA A 254 -9.80 -10.57 15.34
CA ALA A 254 -10.74 -11.07 14.35
C ALA A 254 -11.49 -9.93 13.63
N ARG A 255 -12.04 -8.97 14.38
CA ARG A 255 -12.71 -7.79 13.81
C ARG A 255 -11.77 -6.93 12.99
N GLY A 256 -10.57 -6.66 13.52
CA GLY A 256 -9.52 -5.93 12.82
C GLY A 256 -9.15 -6.60 11.50
N THR A 257 -8.89 -7.91 11.53
CA THR A 257 -8.57 -8.71 10.34
C THR A 257 -9.69 -8.65 9.30
N ALA A 258 -10.95 -8.82 9.70
CA ALA A 258 -12.09 -8.74 8.79
C ALA A 258 -12.18 -7.36 8.12
N LEU A 259 -12.08 -6.27 8.91
CA LEU A 259 -12.08 -4.91 8.38
C LEU A 259 -10.88 -4.65 7.45
N GLY A 260 -9.69 -5.12 7.83
CA GLY A 260 -8.47 -4.99 7.04
C GLY A 260 -8.54 -5.72 5.69
N CYS A 261 -9.14 -6.92 5.67
CA CYS A 261 -9.42 -7.67 4.45
C CYS A 261 -10.45 -6.94 3.57
N MET A 262 -11.56 -6.49 4.16
CA MET A 262 -12.61 -5.77 3.42
C MET A 262 -12.08 -4.49 2.78
N ILE A 263 -11.31 -3.71 3.53
CA ILE A 263 -10.72 -2.45 3.06
C ILE A 263 -9.60 -2.74 2.06
N GLY A 264 -8.82 -3.79 2.26
CA GLY A 264 -7.70 -4.12 1.39
C GLY A 264 -8.09 -4.53 -0.03
N VAL A 265 -9.27 -5.12 -0.22
CA VAL A 265 -9.78 -5.44 -1.57
C VAL A 265 -10.16 -4.17 -2.34
N ILE A 266 -10.44 -3.06 -1.66
CA ILE A 266 -10.81 -1.78 -2.28
C ILE A 266 -9.54 -1.17 -2.92
N PRO A 267 -9.52 -0.94 -4.25
CA PRO A 267 -8.33 -0.41 -4.89
C PRO A 267 -7.97 1.00 -4.38
N GLY A 268 -6.67 1.22 -4.19
CA GLY A 268 -6.14 2.49 -3.71
C GLY A 268 -6.43 2.85 -2.24
N ALA A 269 -7.11 2.00 -1.47
CA ALA A 269 -7.37 2.24 -0.05
C ALA A 269 -6.10 2.15 0.81
N GLY A 270 -5.29 1.11 0.58
CA GLY A 270 -4.12 0.82 1.40
C GLY A 270 -4.41 0.50 2.87
N ALA A 271 -3.37 0.32 3.68
CA ALA A 271 -3.47 -0.14 5.06
C ALA A 271 -3.91 0.96 6.05
N THR A 272 -3.70 2.24 5.73
CA THR A 272 -3.95 3.36 6.63
C THR A 272 -5.42 3.51 7.04
N PRO A 273 -6.39 3.55 6.11
CA PRO A 273 -7.80 3.63 6.48
C PRO A 273 -8.23 2.38 7.24
N GLY A 274 -7.70 1.21 6.87
CA GLY A 274 -7.93 -0.07 7.56
C GLY A 274 -7.60 0.02 9.05
N ALA A 275 -6.39 0.46 9.38
CA ALA A 275 -5.94 0.61 10.75
C ALA A 275 -6.79 1.63 11.54
N VAL A 276 -7.04 2.81 10.97
CA VAL A 276 -7.79 3.88 11.65
C VAL A 276 -9.26 3.51 11.88
N ILE A 277 -9.91 2.90 10.88
CA ILE A 277 -11.31 2.44 11.00
C ILE A 277 -11.39 1.31 12.01
N ALA A 278 -10.47 0.34 11.98
CA ALA A 278 -10.45 -0.75 12.95
C ALA A 278 -10.31 -0.26 14.39
N TYR A 279 -9.47 0.76 14.63
CA TYR A 279 -9.39 1.41 15.94
C TYR A 279 -10.72 2.02 16.37
N GLY A 280 -11.37 2.78 15.49
CA GLY A 280 -12.65 3.43 15.77
C GLY A 280 -13.79 2.44 16.04
N VAL A 281 -13.89 1.38 15.24
CA VAL A 281 -14.89 0.31 15.43
C VAL A 281 -14.62 -0.44 16.73
N GLU A 282 -13.37 -0.81 17.00
CA GLU A 282 -13.02 -1.51 18.23
C GLU A 282 -13.32 -0.66 19.46
N LYS A 283 -13.07 0.65 19.42
CA LYS A 283 -13.43 1.59 20.49
C LYS A 283 -14.93 1.60 20.79
N GLN A 284 -15.78 1.43 19.77
CA GLN A 284 -17.24 1.44 19.93
C GLN A 284 -17.79 0.11 20.44
N VAL A 285 -17.20 -1.00 19.99
CA VAL A 285 -17.67 -2.36 20.31
C VAL A 285 -17.12 -2.87 21.64
N ASN A 286 -15.92 -2.44 22.02
CA ASN A 286 -15.25 -2.94 23.22
C ASN A 286 -15.92 -2.37 24.49
N PRO A 287 -16.24 -3.21 25.51
CA PRO A 287 -16.80 -2.74 26.78
C PRO A 287 -15.93 -1.69 27.48
N ARG A 288 -14.62 -1.75 27.27
CA ARG A 288 -13.61 -0.80 27.79
C ARG A 288 -13.32 0.34 26.82
N GLY A 289 -14.26 0.68 25.92
CA GLY A 289 -14.13 1.74 24.90
C GLY A 289 -13.68 3.12 25.42
N LYS A 290 -13.99 3.43 26.68
CA LYS A 290 -13.58 4.69 27.35
C LYS A 290 -12.09 4.74 27.68
N GLU A 291 -11.41 3.60 27.75
CA GLU A 291 -10.00 3.48 28.12
C GLU A 291 -9.05 3.52 26.90
N PHE A 292 -9.58 3.68 25.69
CA PHE A 292 -8.79 3.78 24.46
C PHE A 292 -7.90 5.02 24.47
N GLY A 293 -6.63 4.86 24.08
CA GLY A 293 -5.59 5.88 24.15
C GLY A 293 -4.85 5.90 25.50
N THR A 294 -5.25 5.05 26.45
CA THR A 294 -4.57 4.91 27.74
C THR A 294 -3.61 3.72 27.79
N GLY A 295 -3.51 2.93 26.70
CA GLY A 295 -2.69 1.74 26.60
C GLY A 295 -3.47 0.44 26.81
N ILE A 296 -4.67 0.36 26.24
CA ILE A 296 -5.48 -0.87 26.24
C ILE A 296 -5.04 -1.80 25.10
N GLU A 297 -4.95 -3.09 25.39
CA GLU A 297 -4.41 -4.10 24.47
C GLU A 297 -5.24 -4.21 23.18
N ALA A 298 -6.57 -4.11 23.29
CA ALA A 298 -7.48 -4.15 22.15
C ALA A 298 -7.29 -2.95 21.20
N GLY A 299 -6.95 -1.78 21.74
CA GLY A 299 -6.66 -0.56 20.99
C GLY A 299 -5.37 -0.66 20.17
N LEU A 300 -4.48 -1.59 20.50
CA LEU A 300 -3.30 -1.93 19.70
C LEU A 300 -3.58 -3.12 18.76
N ALA A 301 -4.23 -4.17 19.26
CA ALA A 301 -4.42 -5.43 18.52
C ALA A 301 -5.33 -5.29 17.28
N ALA A 302 -6.46 -4.60 17.39
CA ALA A 302 -7.38 -4.41 16.26
C ALA A 302 -6.76 -3.66 15.06
N PRO A 303 -6.16 -2.46 15.25
CA PRO A 303 -5.56 -1.75 14.12
C PRO A 303 -4.36 -2.49 13.53
N GLU A 304 -3.53 -3.16 14.35
CA GLU A 304 -2.38 -3.93 13.86
C GLU A 304 -2.82 -5.13 13.01
N ALA A 305 -3.85 -5.86 13.46
CA ALA A 305 -4.43 -6.93 12.67
C ALA A 305 -5.02 -6.43 11.35
N ALA A 306 -5.78 -5.33 11.38
CA ALA A 306 -6.37 -4.74 10.17
C ALA A 306 -5.32 -4.30 9.17
N LYS A 307 -4.28 -3.63 9.66
CA LYS A 307 -3.19 -3.08 8.87
C LYS A 307 -2.46 -4.18 8.08
N ASN A 308 -2.06 -5.27 8.73
CA ASN A 308 -1.40 -6.37 8.02
C ASN A 308 -2.40 -7.22 7.22
N ALA A 309 -3.66 -7.31 7.63
CA ALA A 309 -4.70 -7.98 6.84
C ALA A 309 -4.98 -7.28 5.51
N THR A 310 -4.62 -6.01 5.35
CA THR A 310 -4.68 -5.35 4.04
C THR A 310 -3.63 -5.87 3.04
N THR A 311 -2.51 -6.45 3.50
CA THR A 311 -1.41 -6.85 2.60
C THR A 311 -1.81 -7.92 1.60
N GLY A 312 -2.37 -9.04 2.05
CA GLY A 312 -2.88 -10.10 1.18
C GLY A 312 -4.13 -9.67 0.40
N ALA A 313 -5.05 -8.96 1.04
CA ALA A 313 -6.29 -8.51 0.41
C ALA A 313 -6.04 -7.55 -0.77
N ALA A 314 -5.06 -6.64 -0.65
CA ALA A 314 -4.67 -5.72 -1.71
C ALA A 314 -3.98 -6.41 -2.90
N MET A 315 -3.46 -7.64 -2.71
CA MET A 315 -2.88 -8.45 -3.77
C MET A 315 -3.96 -9.10 -4.66
N VAL A 316 -5.18 -9.31 -4.15
CA VAL A 316 -6.28 -9.90 -4.93
C VAL A 316 -6.58 -9.07 -6.18
N PRO A 317 -6.97 -7.77 -6.10
CA PRO A 317 -7.23 -6.97 -7.30
C PRO A 317 -5.97 -6.73 -8.14
N LEU A 318 -4.79 -6.69 -7.52
CA LEU A 318 -3.54 -6.57 -8.27
C LEU A 318 -3.35 -7.77 -9.20
N LEU A 319 -3.33 -9.00 -8.66
CA LEU A 319 -3.01 -10.19 -9.46
C LEU A 319 -4.13 -10.57 -10.41
N THR A 320 -5.38 -10.30 -10.04
CA THR A 320 -6.55 -10.72 -10.82
C THR A 320 -7.01 -9.68 -11.83
N LEU A 321 -6.83 -8.38 -11.59
CA LEU A 321 -7.29 -7.31 -12.50
C LEU A 321 -6.16 -6.40 -12.99
N GLY A 322 -4.95 -6.53 -12.44
CA GLY A 322 -3.86 -5.58 -12.70
C GLY A 322 -4.07 -4.21 -12.03
N ILE A 323 -4.99 -4.10 -11.07
CA ILE A 323 -5.34 -2.84 -10.41
C ILE A 323 -4.71 -2.81 -9.00
N PRO A 324 -3.74 -1.91 -8.73
CA PRO A 324 -3.08 -1.86 -7.44
C PRO A 324 -4.01 -1.39 -6.31
N GLY A 325 -4.03 -2.16 -5.22
CA GLY A 325 -4.72 -1.82 -3.97
C GLY A 325 -4.08 -0.73 -3.10
N SER A 326 -2.81 -0.40 -3.33
CA SER A 326 -2.02 0.52 -2.53
C SER A 326 -0.77 0.99 -3.29
N ALA A 327 -0.04 1.96 -2.73
CA ALA A 327 1.27 2.35 -3.29
C ALA A 327 2.28 1.19 -3.32
N ALA A 328 2.20 0.26 -2.36
CA ALA A 328 3.07 -0.91 -2.31
C ALA A 328 2.77 -1.91 -3.43
N THR A 329 1.48 -2.20 -3.66
CA THR A 329 1.08 -3.09 -4.75
C THR A 329 1.27 -2.45 -6.12
N ALA A 330 1.30 -1.11 -6.22
CA ALA A 330 1.76 -0.42 -7.41
C ALA A 330 3.25 -0.68 -7.70
N ILE A 331 4.11 -0.80 -6.68
CA ILE A 331 5.52 -1.17 -6.88
C ILE A 331 5.63 -2.63 -7.33
N MET A 332 4.80 -3.51 -6.78
CA MET A 332 4.75 -4.91 -7.22
C MET A 332 4.24 -5.02 -8.67
N LEU A 333 3.24 -4.23 -9.06
CA LEU A 333 2.82 -4.09 -10.45
C LEU A 333 3.97 -3.64 -11.35
N ALA A 334 4.71 -2.61 -10.93
CA ALA A 334 5.91 -2.14 -11.63
C ALA A 334 6.91 -3.27 -11.84
N ALA A 335 7.23 -4.03 -10.79
CA ALA A 335 8.17 -5.15 -10.87
C ALA A 335 7.74 -6.21 -11.89
N MET A 336 6.47 -6.61 -11.86
CA MET A 336 5.93 -7.59 -12.82
C MET A 336 6.00 -7.06 -14.26
N MET A 337 5.51 -5.83 -14.49
CA MET A 337 5.46 -5.24 -15.83
C MET A 337 6.85 -4.98 -16.41
N LEU A 338 7.82 -4.58 -15.57
CA LEU A 338 9.22 -4.41 -15.98
C LEU A 338 9.84 -5.71 -16.49
N GLN A 339 9.42 -6.84 -15.92
CA GLN A 339 9.90 -8.16 -16.32
C GLN A 339 8.97 -8.83 -17.35
N GLY A 340 8.10 -8.05 -18.00
CA GLY A 340 7.25 -8.52 -19.09
C GLY A 340 6.00 -9.29 -18.65
N VAL A 341 5.68 -9.31 -17.35
CA VAL A 341 4.49 -9.98 -16.83
C VAL A 341 3.39 -8.96 -16.56
N ASN A 342 2.27 -9.10 -17.28
CA ASN A 342 1.08 -8.30 -17.04
C ASN A 342 0.13 -9.09 -16.13
N PRO A 343 -0.11 -8.63 -14.88
CA PRO A 343 -1.10 -9.26 -14.02
C PRO A 343 -2.52 -9.09 -14.58
N GLY A 344 -3.39 -10.04 -14.22
CA GLY A 344 -4.75 -10.15 -14.75
C GLY A 344 -5.27 -11.58 -14.66
N PRO A 345 -6.50 -11.82 -15.14
CA PRO A 345 -7.16 -13.12 -14.96
C PRO A 345 -6.41 -14.27 -15.64
N LEU A 346 -5.79 -13.98 -16.79
CA LEU A 346 -5.01 -14.93 -17.58
C LEU A 346 -3.75 -15.44 -16.86
N LEU A 347 -3.21 -14.69 -15.90
CA LEU A 347 -2.03 -15.09 -15.15
C LEU A 347 -2.25 -16.41 -14.40
N PHE A 348 -3.47 -16.63 -13.91
CA PHE A 348 -3.87 -17.84 -13.18
C PHE A 348 -3.98 -19.08 -14.08
N ILE A 349 -4.00 -18.89 -15.40
CA ILE A 349 -4.04 -19.96 -16.40
C ILE A 349 -2.63 -20.19 -16.96
N MET A 350 -1.94 -19.10 -17.31
CA MET A 350 -0.63 -19.15 -17.97
C MET A 350 0.49 -19.55 -17.02
N ASP A 351 0.46 -19.06 -15.78
CA ASP A 351 1.50 -19.36 -14.78
C ASP A 351 0.91 -19.50 -13.37
N PRO A 352 0.08 -20.53 -13.13
CA PRO A 352 -0.45 -20.82 -11.80
C PRO A 352 0.66 -21.12 -10.78
N SER A 353 1.79 -21.67 -11.23
CA SER A 353 2.92 -22.01 -10.36
C SER A 353 3.51 -20.77 -9.69
N MET A 354 3.80 -19.72 -10.48
CA MET A 354 4.29 -18.45 -9.93
C MET A 354 3.29 -17.84 -8.94
N VAL A 355 2.01 -17.77 -9.32
CA VAL A 355 0.97 -17.15 -8.48
C VAL A 355 0.85 -17.84 -7.11
N TYR A 356 0.78 -19.17 -7.09
CA TYR A 356 0.66 -19.92 -5.83
C TYR A 356 1.97 -19.95 -5.05
N THR A 357 3.13 -19.81 -5.71
CA THR A 357 4.41 -19.60 -5.01
C THR A 357 4.44 -18.25 -4.30
N ILE A 358 3.89 -17.19 -4.89
CA ILE A 358 3.73 -15.87 -4.24
C ILE A 358 2.80 -15.99 -3.02
N PHE A 359 1.69 -16.73 -3.14
CA PHE A 359 0.78 -16.97 -2.02
C PHE A 359 1.47 -17.69 -0.86
N ALA A 360 2.15 -18.80 -1.15
CA ALA A 360 2.92 -19.55 -0.16
C ALA A 360 3.99 -18.67 0.50
N ALA A 361 4.71 -17.87 -0.28
CA ALA A 361 5.73 -16.95 0.22
C ALA A 361 5.15 -15.89 1.16
N MET A 362 3.98 -15.33 0.86
CA MET A 362 3.31 -14.37 1.76
C MET A 362 2.83 -15.03 3.06
N ILE A 363 2.39 -16.29 3.01
CA ILE A 363 2.06 -17.07 4.22
C ILE A 363 3.33 -17.27 5.06
N ILE A 364 4.41 -17.77 4.44
CA ILE A 364 5.71 -17.98 5.10
C ILE A 364 6.22 -16.67 5.72
N ALA A 365 6.19 -15.57 4.97
CA ALA A 365 6.63 -14.26 5.45
C ALA A 365 5.88 -13.82 6.72
N ASN A 366 4.57 -14.03 6.78
CA ASN A 366 3.79 -13.69 7.97
C ASN A 366 4.10 -14.58 9.19
N VAL A 367 4.41 -15.87 8.98
CA VAL A 367 4.89 -16.74 10.06
C VAL A 367 6.25 -16.26 10.58
N LEU A 368 7.19 -16.03 9.67
CA LEU A 368 8.55 -15.61 10.00
C LEU A 368 8.63 -14.19 10.58
N MET A 369 7.63 -13.34 10.27
CA MET A 369 7.55 -11.97 10.77
C MET A 369 7.56 -11.90 12.30
N ILE A 370 7.03 -12.90 13.00
CA ILE A 370 7.10 -12.94 14.47
C ILE A 370 8.56 -12.96 14.94
N GLY A 371 9.37 -13.84 14.36
CA GLY A 371 10.80 -13.94 14.69
C GLY A 371 11.58 -12.70 14.25
N ALA A 372 11.40 -12.28 12.99
CA ALA A 372 12.06 -11.09 12.44
C ALA A 372 11.70 -9.82 13.23
N GLY A 373 10.44 -9.65 13.60
CA GLY A 373 9.94 -8.52 14.35
C GLY A 373 10.55 -8.42 15.75
N VAL A 374 10.65 -9.54 16.46
CA VAL A 374 11.31 -9.58 17.77
C VAL A 374 12.80 -9.26 17.65
N GLY A 375 13.51 -9.85 16.68
CA GLY A 375 14.93 -9.60 16.45
C GLY A 375 15.22 -8.13 16.13
N VAL A 376 14.48 -7.54 15.19
CA VAL A 376 14.64 -6.13 14.81
C VAL A 376 14.27 -5.20 15.97
N ALA A 377 13.23 -5.51 16.74
CA ALA A 377 12.86 -4.70 17.91
C ALA A 377 13.96 -4.68 18.99
N GLN A 378 14.67 -5.80 19.19
CA GLN A 378 15.83 -5.85 20.10
C GLN A 378 17.00 -5.02 19.57
N MET A 379 17.24 -5.06 18.26
CA MET A 379 18.30 -4.29 17.59
C MET A 379 17.94 -2.83 17.32
N PHE A 380 16.70 -2.40 17.63
CA PHE A 380 16.18 -1.08 17.25
C PHE A 380 17.05 0.07 17.76
N SER A 381 17.55 -0.03 18.99
CA SER A 381 18.44 1.00 19.57
C SER A 381 19.77 1.16 18.82
N THR A 382 20.25 0.09 18.17
CA THR A 382 21.46 0.08 17.34
C THR A 382 21.15 0.60 15.93
N LEU A 383 20.02 0.17 15.34
CA LEU A 383 19.55 0.64 14.04
C LEU A 383 19.42 2.16 13.99
N MET A 384 18.95 2.76 15.08
CA MET A 384 18.81 4.20 15.21
C MET A 384 20.11 5.00 15.25
N ARG A 385 21.27 4.34 15.37
CA ARG A 385 22.58 5.01 15.36
C ARG A 385 23.12 5.22 13.95
N THR A 386 22.47 4.68 12.92
CA THR A 386 22.91 4.80 11.53
C THR A 386 22.74 6.24 11.06
N PRO A 387 23.80 6.92 10.58
CA PRO A 387 23.70 8.29 10.07
C PRO A 387 22.71 8.36 8.89
N PRO A 388 21.68 9.22 8.96
CA PRO A 388 20.72 9.38 7.87
C PRO A 388 21.37 9.70 6.51
N ALA A 389 22.50 10.42 6.53
CA ALA A 389 23.28 10.76 5.34
C ALA A 389 23.82 9.55 4.57
N ILE A 390 24.25 8.48 5.27
CA ILE A 390 24.75 7.27 4.61
C ILE A 390 23.61 6.58 3.87
N LEU A 391 22.47 6.43 4.53
CA LEU A 391 21.29 5.81 3.96
C LEU A 391 20.75 6.62 2.78
N ALA A 392 20.70 7.95 2.92
CA ALA A 392 20.39 8.88 1.84
C ALA A 392 21.28 8.65 0.60
N GLY A 393 22.61 8.55 0.78
CA GLY A 393 23.55 8.30 -0.31
C GLY A 393 23.26 6.99 -1.06
N PHE A 394 23.04 5.89 -0.33
CA PHE A 394 22.68 4.61 -0.94
C PHE A 394 21.35 4.68 -1.70
N ILE A 395 20.33 5.33 -1.12
CA ILE A 395 19.01 5.46 -1.74
C ILE A 395 19.13 6.23 -3.06
N VAL A 396 19.85 7.35 -3.08
CA VAL A 396 20.02 8.17 -4.29
C VAL A 396 20.70 7.34 -5.36
N ILE A 397 21.84 6.72 -5.07
CA ILE A 397 22.59 5.92 -6.06
C ILE A 397 21.73 4.80 -6.64
N LEU A 398 21.07 4.01 -5.79
CA LEU A 398 20.23 2.90 -6.25
C LEU A 398 19.01 3.38 -7.05
N SER A 399 18.42 4.51 -6.67
CA SER A 399 17.28 5.11 -7.37
C SER A 399 17.67 5.62 -8.76
N LEU A 400 18.85 6.22 -8.90
CA LEU A 400 19.35 6.67 -10.21
C LEU A 400 19.70 5.49 -11.13
N ILE A 401 20.34 4.46 -10.59
CA ILE A 401 20.60 3.21 -11.32
C ILE A 401 19.28 2.54 -11.73
N GLY A 402 18.31 2.50 -10.82
CA GLY A 402 16.97 1.98 -11.07
C GLY A 402 16.26 2.71 -12.20
N ALA A 403 16.21 4.03 -12.13
CA ALA A 403 15.60 4.87 -13.15
C ALA A 403 16.25 4.66 -14.53
N TYR A 404 17.58 4.63 -14.58
CA TYR A 404 18.31 4.36 -15.81
C TYR A 404 17.98 2.96 -16.37
N GLY A 405 17.96 1.94 -15.52
CA GLY A 405 17.76 0.54 -15.90
C GLY A 405 16.37 0.21 -16.44
N VAL A 406 15.37 1.11 -16.32
CA VAL A 406 14.02 0.88 -16.87
C VAL A 406 14.06 0.76 -18.40
N ARG A 407 14.83 1.61 -19.08
CA ARG A 407 14.98 1.62 -20.55
C ARG A 407 16.42 1.82 -21.03
N ASN A 408 17.40 1.79 -20.14
CA ASN A 408 18.78 2.23 -20.41
C ASN A 408 18.84 3.64 -21.01
N ASN A 409 18.04 4.56 -20.45
CA ASN A 409 17.92 5.93 -20.95
C ASN A 409 18.15 6.96 -19.84
N ILE A 410 19.04 7.93 -20.09
CA ILE A 410 19.33 9.03 -19.16
C ILE A 410 18.12 9.97 -18.95
N PHE A 411 17.20 10.04 -19.92
CA PHE A 411 15.95 10.78 -19.77
C PHE A 411 15.16 10.33 -18.54
N ASP A 412 15.12 9.02 -18.29
CA ASP A 412 14.43 8.47 -17.12
C ASP A 412 15.12 8.90 -15.80
N VAL A 413 16.44 9.13 -15.81
CA VAL A 413 17.18 9.66 -14.65
C VAL A 413 16.78 11.11 -14.37
N TYR A 414 16.67 11.95 -15.40
CA TYR A 414 16.21 13.34 -15.24
C TYR A 414 14.76 13.41 -14.75
N VAL A 415 13.88 12.59 -15.33
CA VAL A 415 12.48 12.47 -14.88
C VAL A 415 12.44 12.04 -13.41
N CYS A 416 13.24 11.04 -13.02
CA CYS A 416 13.35 10.59 -11.63
C CYS A 416 13.72 11.73 -10.67
N LEU A 417 14.74 12.52 -11.02
CA LEU A 417 15.18 13.66 -10.22
C LEU A 417 14.12 14.75 -10.10
N VAL A 418 13.46 15.11 -11.21
CA VAL A 418 12.36 16.08 -11.23
C VAL A 418 11.21 15.62 -10.33
N PHE A 419 10.79 14.36 -10.45
CA PHE A 419 9.77 13.79 -9.58
C PHE A 419 10.24 13.63 -8.13
N GLY A 420 11.55 13.50 -7.89
CA GLY A 420 12.15 13.60 -6.55
C GLY A 420 11.89 14.95 -5.90
N VAL A 421 12.15 16.04 -6.62
CA VAL A 421 11.90 17.40 -6.15
C VAL A 421 10.39 17.65 -5.96
N ILE A 422 9.57 17.24 -6.93
CA ILE A 422 8.10 17.35 -6.84
C ILE A 422 7.58 16.57 -5.62
N GLY A 423 8.06 15.34 -5.39
CA GLY A 423 7.65 14.52 -4.26
C GLY A 423 8.02 15.13 -2.92
N TRP A 424 9.22 15.72 -2.81
CA TRP A 424 9.62 16.49 -1.64
C TRP A 424 8.72 17.72 -1.42
N ALA A 425 8.43 18.49 -2.47
CA ALA A 425 7.56 19.66 -2.38
C ALA A 425 6.12 19.29 -1.97
N MET A 426 5.56 18.23 -2.57
CA MET A 426 4.23 17.69 -2.24
C MET A 426 4.11 17.39 -0.75
N LYS A 427 5.13 16.80 -0.13
CA LYS A 427 5.14 16.52 1.31
C LYS A 427 5.10 17.79 2.16
N ARG A 428 5.88 18.82 1.79
CA ARG A 428 5.93 20.09 2.53
C ARG A 428 4.59 20.82 2.54
N VAL A 429 3.83 20.73 1.45
CA VAL A 429 2.49 21.36 1.34
C VAL A 429 1.33 20.43 1.76
N GLY A 430 1.62 19.17 2.12
CA GLY A 430 0.62 18.20 2.52
C GLY A 430 -0.26 17.69 1.37
N PHE A 431 0.33 17.58 0.17
CA PHE A 431 -0.27 17.02 -1.03
C PHE A 431 0.09 15.53 -1.14
N PRO A 432 -0.89 14.62 -1.30
CA PRO A 432 -0.66 13.19 -1.18
C PRO A 432 0.02 12.63 -2.43
N SER A 433 1.19 11.99 -2.32
CA SER A 433 1.91 11.44 -3.49
C SER A 433 1.37 10.10 -4.01
N ALA A 434 0.78 9.27 -3.13
CA ALA A 434 0.22 7.98 -3.53
C ALA A 434 -0.94 8.07 -4.55
N PRO A 435 -1.90 9.01 -4.40
CA PRO A 435 -2.92 9.26 -5.44
C PRO A 435 -2.31 9.66 -6.79
N LEU A 436 -1.24 10.46 -6.83
CA LEU A 436 -0.56 10.80 -8.09
C LEU A 436 -0.04 9.54 -8.78
N VAL A 437 0.69 8.68 -8.06
CA VAL A 437 1.20 7.42 -8.61
C VAL A 437 0.08 6.52 -9.13
N LEU A 438 -1.00 6.37 -8.36
CA LEU A 438 -2.17 5.60 -8.80
C LEU A 438 -2.79 6.21 -10.05
N GLY A 439 -2.83 7.53 -10.19
CA GLY A 439 -3.29 8.23 -11.39
C GLY A 439 -2.40 7.93 -12.60
N VAL A 440 -1.08 7.93 -12.45
CA VAL A 440 -0.13 7.62 -13.54
C VAL A 440 -0.31 6.18 -14.05
N ILE A 441 -0.71 5.26 -13.18
CA ILE A 441 -0.94 3.85 -13.54
C ILE A 441 -2.35 3.65 -14.10
N LEU A 442 -3.37 4.07 -13.35
CA LEU A 442 -4.76 3.79 -13.66
C LEU A 442 -5.33 4.71 -14.74
N GLY A 443 -4.78 5.90 -14.94
CA GLY A 443 -5.23 6.85 -15.95
C GLY A 443 -5.13 6.30 -17.37
N PRO A 444 -3.94 5.86 -17.82
CA PRO A 444 -3.77 5.24 -19.14
C PRO A 444 -4.58 3.95 -19.30
N LEU A 445 -4.75 3.18 -18.23
CA LEU A 445 -5.63 1.99 -18.24
C LEU A 445 -7.09 2.40 -18.46
N ALA A 446 -7.59 3.38 -17.70
CA ALA A 446 -8.96 3.88 -17.83
C ALA A 446 -9.22 4.43 -19.23
N GLU A 447 -8.30 5.25 -19.75
CA GLU A 447 -8.37 5.79 -21.11
C GLU A 447 -8.42 4.66 -22.14
N ARG A 448 -7.48 3.71 -22.08
CA ARG A 448 -7.42 2.59 -23.02
C ARG A 448 -8.71 1.77 -22.99
N TYR A 449 -9.19 1.39 -21.82
CA TYR A 449 -10.41 0.61 -21.67
C TYR A 449 -11.64 1.39 -22.17
N PHE A 450 -11.71 2.69 -21.89
CA PHE A 450 -12.78 3.56 -22.37
C PHE A 450 -12.80 3.66 -23.89
N LEU A 451 -11.68 4.05 -24.51
CA LEU A 451 -11.58 4.24 -25.95
C LEU A 451 -11.82 2.93 -26.70
N THR A 452 -11.24 1.82 -26.22
CA THR A 452 -11.45 0.49 -26.83
C THR A 452 -12.91 0.05 -26.72
N SER A 453 -13.58 0.34 -25.60
CA SER A 453 -15.01 0.02 -25.42
C SER A 453 -15.88 0.76 -26.43
N ILE A 454 -15.68 2.07 -26.56
CA ILE A 454 -16.45 2.93 -27.46
C ILE A 454 -16.19 2.56 -28.93
N ALA A 455 -14.92 2.31 -29.29
CA ALA A 455 -14.56 1.88 -30.64
C ALA A 455 -15.26 0.55 -31.01
N ASN A 456 -15.26 -0.43 -30.12
CA ASN A 456 -15.91 -1.72 -30.33
C ASN A 456 -17.44 -1.62 -30.37
N SER A 457 -18.01 -0.64 -29.67
CA SER A 457 -19.45 -0.38 -29.62
C SER A 457 -19.93 0.63 -30.66
N ARG A 458 -19.17 0.89 -31.73
CA ARG A 458 -19.55 1.84 -32.80
C ARG A 458 -19.94 3.23 -32.26
N GLN A 459 -19.18 3.74 -31.30
CA GLN A 459 -19.41 5.02 -30.63
C GLN A 459 -20.66 5.08 -29.72
N ASP A 460 -21.22 3.93 -29.34
CA ASP A 460 -22.33 3.86 -28.38
C ASP A 460 -21.82 3.89 -26.91
N TYR A 461 -22.06 5.00 -26.24
CA TYR A 461 -21.72 5.20 -24.82
C TYR A 461 -22.62 4.42 -23.86
N THR A 462 -23.78 3.94 -24.31
CA THR A 462 -24.69 3.17 -23.44
C THR A 462 -24.12 1.80 -23.07
N VAL A 463 -23.07 1.33 -23.77
CA VAL A 463 -22.38 0.04 -23.48
C VAL A 463 -22.00 -0.13 -22.00
N PHE A 464 -21.65 0.96 -21.33
CA PHE A 464 -21.27 0.93 -19.92
C PHE A 464 -22.44 0.62 -18.97
N PHE A 465 -23.67 0.88 -19.41
CA PHE A 465 -24.92 0.68 -18.66
C PHE A 465 -25.75 -0.51 -19.17
N THR A 466 -25.64 -0.86 -20.45
CA THR A 466 -26.33 -2.03 -21.03
C THR A 466 -25.66 -3.34 -20.61
N ARG A 467 -24.35 -3.32 -20.31
CA ARG A 467 -23.64 -4.46 -19.74
C ARG A 467 -23.84 -4.50 -18.22
N PRO A 468 -24.47 -5.56 -17.66
CA PRO A 468 -24.92 -5.57 -16.27
C PRO A 468 -23.75 -5.51 -15.26
N ILE A 469 -22.61 -6.14 -15.57
CA ILE A 469 -21.44 -6.12 -14.68
C ILE A 469 -20.84 -4.71 -14.61
N SER A 470 -20.59 -4.10 -15.77
CA SER A 470 -20.11 -2.71 -15.87
C SER A 470 -21.06 -1.74 -15.13
N ALA A 471 -22.36 -1.83 -15.41
CA ALA A 471 -23.38 -0.99 -14.80
C ALA A 471 -23.40 -1.12 -13.27
N THR A 472 -23.28 -2.35 -12.76
CA THR A 472 -23.23 -2.63 -11.31
C THR A 472 -21.99 -1.99 -10.68
N ILE A 473 -20.81 -2.18 -11.28
CA ILE A 473 -19.55 -1.63 -10.76
C ILE A 473 -19.57 -0.10 -10.76
N LEU A 474 -20.07 0.52 -11.85
CA LEU A 474 -20.22 1.98 -11.93
C LEU A 474 -21.24 2.51 -10.92
N SER A 475 -22.34 1.79 -10.70
CA SER A 475 -23.34 2.14 -9.69
C SER A 475 -22.74 2.08 -8.28
N LEU A 476 -21.93 1.05 -7.98
CA LEU A 476 -21.19 0.96 -6.71
C LEU A 476 -20.20 2.10 -6.55
N ALA A 477 -19.45 2.45 -7.60
CA ALA A 477 -18.54 3.59 -7.59
C ALA A 477 -19.30 4.90 -7.29
N LEU A 478 -20.45 5.12 -7.93
CA LEU A 478 -21.30 6.27 -7.70
C LEU A 478 -21.82 6.32 -6.26
N ILE A 479 -22.35 5.21 -5.74
CA ILE A 479 -22.82 5.11 -4.35
C ILE A 479 -21.67 5.42 -3.38
N PHE A 480 -20.46 4.92 -3.64
CA PHE A 480 -19.30 5.15 -2.79
C PHE A 480 -18.89 6.63 -2.75
N VAL A 481 -18.92 7.32 -3.90
CA VAL A 481 -18.71 8.78 -3.96
C VAL A 481 -19.78 9.52 -3.20
N LEU A 482 -21.05 9.25 -3.48
CA LEU A 482 -22.17 9.94 -2.86
C LEU A 482 -22.17 9.77 -1.35
N TRP A 483 -21.89 8.55 -0.87
CA TRP A 483 -21.76 8.26 0.55
C TRP A 483 -20.59 8.99 1.20
N SER A 484 -19.43 9.06 0.53
CA SER A 484 -18.27 9.81 1.03
C SER A 484 -18.50 11.32 1.08
N LEU A 485 -19.20 11.89 0.10
CA LEU A 485 -19.49 13.32 0.03
C LEU A 485 -20.68 13.75 0.90
N TRP A 486 -21.57 12.83 1.29
CA TRP A 486 -22.78 13.10 2.07
C TRP A 486 -22.54 13.91 3.36
N PRO A 487 -21.53 13.63 4.20
CA PRO A 487 -21.27 14.40 5.41
C PRO A 487 -20.90 15.86 5.13
N SER A 488 -20.14 16.10 4.06
CA SER A 488 -19.70 17.42 3.60
C SER A 488 -20.85 18.24 3.02
N VAL A 489 -21.77 17.58 2.32
CA VAL A 489 -22.99 18.20 1.78
C VAL A 489 -23.96 18.54 2.90
N ARG A 490 -24.18 17.64 3.87
CA ARG A 490 -25.06 17.87 5.02
C ARG A 490 -24.59 19.02 5.92
N THR A 491 -23.28 19.15 6.14
CA THR A 491 -22.71 20.27 6.93
C THR A 491 -22.80 21.62 6.22
N ARG A 492 -22.75 21.65 4.88
CA ARG A 492 -22.97 22.88 4.09
C ARG A 492 -24.45 23.27 4.01
N ILE A 493 -25.35 22.31 3.88
CA ILE A 493 -26.81 22.55 3.87
C ILE A 493 -27.34 22.89 5.28
N GLY A 494 -26.71 22.37 6.35
CA GLY A 494 -27.06 22.66 7.74
C GLY A 494 -26.53 23.99 8.31
N ARG A 495 -25.68 24.72 7.58
CA ARG A 495 -25.31 26.10 7.93
C ARG A 495 -26.43 27.05 7.48
N GLN A 496 -27.45 27.22 8.33
CA GLN A 496 -28.20 28.47 8.31
C GLN A 496 -27.19 29.63 8.50
N PRO A 497 -27.29 30.74 7.75
CA PRO A 497 -26.46 31.90 7.98
C PRO A 497 -26.69 32.35 9.42
N ALA A 498 -25.66 32.23 10.26
CA ALA A 498 -25.71 32.72 11.63
C ALA A 498 -26.11 34.20 11.58
N GLN A 499 -27.29 34.49 12.14
CA GLN A 499 -27.79 35.84 12.30
C GLN A 499 -26.68 36.71 12.90
N ALA A 500 -26.35 37.79 12.19
CA ALA A 500 -25.42 38.79 12.68
C ALA A 500 -25.95 39.32 14.01
N LYS A 501 -25.23 39.06 15.10
CA LYS A 501 -25.51 39.72 16.39
C LYS A 501 -25.42 41.24 16.17
N PRO A 502 -26.40 42.05 16.62
CA PRO A 502 -26.29 43.49 16.54
C PRO A 502 -25.08 43.93 17.37
N LYS A 503 -24.24 44.80 16.81
CA LYS A 503 -23.27 45.57 17.59
C LYS A 503 -24.08 46.52 18.47
N GLU A 504 -24.14 46.26 19.77
CA GLU A 504 -24.48 47.30 20.75
C GLU A 504 -23.40 48.38 20.69
N ARG A 505 -23.85 49.63 20.58
CA ARG A 505 -23.04 50.85 20.57
C ARG A 505 -22.90 51.40 21.97
#